data_AF-A0A239EIS2-F1
#
_entry.id   AF-A0A239EIS2-F1
#
_cell.length_a   1.000
_cell.length_b   1.000
_cell.length_c   1.000
_cell.angle_alpha   90.00
_cell.angle_beta   90.00
_cell.angle_gamma   90.00
#
_symmetry.space_group_name_H-M   'P 1'
#
loop_
_entity.id
_entity.type
_entity.pdbx_description
1 polymer ?
#
loop_
_entity_poly.entity_id
_entity_poly.type
_entity_poly.pdbx_seq_one_letter_code
_entity_poly.pdbx_strand_id
1 'polypeptide(L)'
;MSAEADLRRNYRAAFLRYLARPGESALAAGWSLGRGTLGTALSLLDIVRVHHDLLLEVLQDCPADEVPEVARAASDFLVEVLASHDMVRRPLHP
;
A
#
# COMPACT_ATOMS: atom_id res chain seq x y z
N MET A 1 1.85 -5.86 -19.63
CA MET A 1 1.04 -6.06 -18.42
C MET A 1 0.35 -4.73 -18.10
N SER A 2 -0.86 -4.73 -17.55
CA SER A 2 -1.59 -3.48 -17.25
C SER A 2 -0.98 -2.78 -16.03
N ALA A 3 -0.97 -1.44 -16.02
CA ALA A 3 -0.47 -0.61 -14.91
C ALA A 3 -1.15 -0.95 -13.56
N GLU A 4 -2.42 -1.35 -13.61
CA GLU A 4 -3.19 -1.79 -12.43
C GLU A 4 -2.68 -3.13 -11.87
N ALA A 5 -2.32 -4.08 -12.74
CA ALA A 5 -1.78 -5.38 -12.32
C ALA A 5 -0.39 -5.22 -11.67
N ASP A 6 0.42 -4.30 -12.21
CA ASP A 6 1.73 -3.97 -11.64
C ASP A 6 1.59 -3.26 -10.29
N LEU A 7 0.62 -2.34 -10.15
CA LEU A 7 0.27 -1.73 -8.86
C LEU A 7 -0.10 -2.80 -7.84
N ARG A 8 -1.08 -3.66 -8.15
CA ARG A 8 -1.55 -4.69 -7.21
C ARG A 8 -0.42 -5.60 -6.77
N ARG A 9 0.43 -6.04 -7.69
CA ARG A 9 1.57 -6.92 -7.40
C ARG A 9 2.58 -6.26 -6.46
N ASN A 10 3.01 -5.05 -6.78
CA ASN A 10 4.00 -4.33 -5.98
C ASN A 10 3.43 -3.93 -4.61
N TYR A 11 2.16 -3.51 -4.57
CA TYR A 11 1.45 -3.18 -3.34
C TYR A 11 1.31 -4.40 -2.42
N ARG A 12 0.91 -5.56 -2.96
CA ARG A 12 0.81 -6.82 -2.21
C ARG A 12 2.13 -7.22 -1.57
N ALA A 13 3.22 -7.13 -2.32
CA ALA A 13 4.55 -7.46 -1.79
C ALA A 13 4.94 -6.54 -0.62
N ALA A 14 4.69 -5.22 -0.75
CA ALA A 14 4.96 -4.27 0.32
C ALA A 14 4.06 -4.48 1.54
N PHE A 15 2.77 -4.73 1.31
CA PHE A 15 1.76 -4.93 2.34
C PHE A 15 2.06 -6.17 3.20
N LEU A 16 2.28 -7.33 2.57
CA LEU A 16 2.60 -8.56 3.29
C LEU A 16 3.92 -8.46 4.07
N ARG A 17 4.90 -7.74 3.53
CA ARG A 17 6.17 -7.49 4.23
C ARG A 17 5.98 -6.64 5.48
N TYR A 18 5.13 -5.61 5.40
CA TYR A 18 4.80 -4.75 6.53
C TYR A 18 4.04 -5.53 7.62
N LEU A 19 3.04 -6.33 7.24
CA LEU A 19 2.29 -7.15 8.20
C LEU A 19 3.17 -8.17 8.93
N ALA A 20 4.16 -8.77 8.24
CA ALA A 20 5.09 -9.70 8.88
C ALA A 20 6.06 -9.02 9.87
N ARG A 21 6.31 -7.70 9.72
CA ARG A 21 7.23 -6.92 10.56
C ARG A 21 6.72 -5.49 10.74
N PRO A 22 5.71 -5.30 11.60
CA PRO A 22 5.20 -3.97 11.91
C PRO A 22 6.34 -3.09 12.47
N GLY A 23 6.57 -1.92 11.85
CA GLY A 23 7.63 -0.99 12.24
C GLY A 23 8.77 -0.78 11.23
N GLU A 24 8.86 -1.59 10.17
CA GLU A 24 9.61 -1.19 8.97
C GLU A 24 8.77 -0.18 8.18
N SER A 25 9.28 1.04 7.95
CA SER A 25 8.53 2.05 7.21
C SER A 25 8.05 1.52 5.85
N ALA A 26 6.77 1.75 5.54
CA ALA A 26 6.16 1.40 4.26
C ALA A 26 6.96 1.97 3.08
N LEU A 27 7.66 3.08 3.28
CA LEU A 27 8.56 3.71 2.30
C LEU A 27 9.73 2.83 1.86
N ALA A 28 10.32 2.02 2.76
CA ALA A 28 11.38 1.09 2.40
C ALA A 28 10.85 -0.06 1.52
N ALA A 29 9.55 -0.39 1.65
CA ALA A 29 8.88 -1.42 0.86
C ALA A 29 8.34 -0.90 -0.48
N GLY A 30 7.90 0.36 -0.51
CA GLY A 30 7.17 0.98 -1.62
C GLY A 30 8.01 1.68 -2.69
N TRP A 31 9.34 1.75 -2.55
CA TRP A 31 10.22 2.50 -3.47
C TRP A 31 10.22 2.01 -4.93
N SER A 32 9.55 0.88 -5.24
CA SER A 32 9.35 0.40 -6.62
C SER A 32 8.06 0.92 -7.30
N LEU A 33 7.14 1.56 -6.56
CA LEU A 33 5.85 2.00 -7.10
C LEU A 33 5.95 3.28 -7.98
N GLY A 34 7.08 3.98 -7.95
CA GLY A 34 7.17 5.36 -8.45
C GLY A 34 7.77 5.60 -9.85
N ARG A 35 8.37 4.60 -10.52
CA ARG A 35 9.14 4.89 -11.77
C ARG A 35 8.64 4.22 -13.05
N GLY A 36 7.56 3.43 -13.01
CA GLY A 36 7.10 2.65 -14.17
C GLY A 36 6.02 3.29 -15.05
N THR A 37 5.29 4.31 -14.58
CA THR A 37 4.00 4.70 -15.18
C THR A 37 3.88 6.20 -15.42
N LEU A 38 4.75 6.75 -16.26
CA LEU A 38 4.65 8.13 -16.80
C LEU A 38 3.50 8.31 -17.83
N GLY A 39 2.38 7.60 -17.70
CA GLY A 39 1.26 7.69 -18.65
C GLY A 39 -0.13 7.56 -18.04
N THR A 40 -0.25 6.96 -16.86
CA THR A 40 -1.52 6.83 -16.15
C THR A 40 -1.22 7.09 -14.68
N ALA A 41 -1.45 8.32 -14.24
CA ALA A 41 -1.32 8.67 -12.84
C ALA A 41 -2.39 7.89 -12.08
N LEU A 42 -2.03 6.71 -11.55
CA LEU A 42 -2.90 5.92 -10.69
C LEU A 42 -3.47 6.83 -9.60
N SER A 43 -4.78 6.80 -9.42
CA SER A 43 -5.46 7.70 -8.51
C SER A 43 -5.27 7.24 -7.06
N LEU A 44 -5.43 8.16 -6.13
CA LEU A 44 -5.50 7.83 -4.70
C LEU A 44 -6.58 6.77 -4.40
N LEU A 45 -7.67 6.80 -5.17
CA LEU A 45 -8.78 5.86 -5.04
C LEU A 45 -8.37 4.44 -5.47
N ASP A 46 -7.53 4.30 -6.50
CA ASP A 46 -7.02 2.99 -6.93
C ASP A 46 -6.16 2.35 -5.84
N ILE A 47 -5.34 3.16 -5.15
CA ILE A 47 -4.51 2.72 -4.01
C ILE A 47 -5.40 2.23 -2.86
N VAL A 48 -6.41 3.01 -2.47
CA VAL A 48 -7.33 2.66 -1.39
C VAL A 48 -8.12 1.38 -1.72
N ARG A 49 -8.56 1.23 -2.97
CA ARG A 49 -9.27 0.03 -3.41
C ARG A 49 -8.38 -1.21 -3.35
N VAL A 50 -7.17 -1.15 -3.93
CA VAL A 50 -6.20 -2.25 -3.89
C VAL A 50 -5.85 -2.63 -2.45
N HIS A 51 -5.73 -1.65 -1.56
CA HIS A 51 -5.49 -1.89 -0.14
C HIS A 51 -6.58 -2.74 0.50
N HIS A 52 -7.85 -2.33 0.35
CA HIS A 52 -8.97 -3.04 0.97
C HIS A 52 -9.19 -4.42 0.36
N ASP A 53 -9.02 -4.58 -0.95
CA ASP A 53 -9.08 -5.90 -1.59
C ASP A 53 -8.05 -6.87 -1.01
N LEU A 54 -6.81 -6.40 -0.82
CA LEU A 54 -5.73 -7.22 -0.27
C LEU A 54 -5.90 -7.47 1.24
N LEU A 55 -6.43 -6.49 1.98
CA LEU A 55 -6.78 -6.68 3.38
C LEU A 55 -7.85 -7.77 3.53
N LEU A 56 -8.88 -7.78 2.68
CA LEU A 56 -9.90 -8.83 2.70
C LEU A 56 -9.30 -10.21 2.44
N GLU A 57 -8.40 -10.35 1.46
CA GLU A 57 -7.67 -11.61 1.21
C GLU A 57 -6.90 -12.07 2.46
N VAL A 58 -6.17 -11.16 3.11
CA VAL A 58 -5.39 -11.49 4.32
C VAL A 58 -6.30 -11.88 5.48
N LEU A 59 -7.40 -11.15 5.70
CA LEU A 59 -8.33 -11.43 6.80
C LEU A 59 -9.07 -12.75 6.64
N GLN A 60 -9.26 -13.24 5.41
CA GLN A 60 -9.87 -14.56 5.15
C GLN A 60 -8.98 -15.72 5.64
N ASP A 61 -7.66 -15.55 5.57
CA ASP A 61 -6.68 -16.56 5.97
C ASP A 61 -6.15 -16.34 7.41
N CYS A 62 -6.59 -15.26 8.08
CA CYS A 62 -6.12 -14.84 9.40
C CYS A 62 -6.90 -15.53 10.53
N PRO A 63 -6.22 -16.00 11.60
CA PRO A 63 -6.88 -16.40 12.84
C PRO A 63 -7.78 -15.29 13.40
N ALA A 64 -8.98 -15.64 13.88
CA ALA A 64 -9.98 -14.66 14.30
C ALA A 64 -9.51 -13.75 15.45
N ASP A 65 -8.62 -14.25 16.31
CA ASP A 65 -8.00 -13.50 17.41
C ASP A 65 -6.90 -12.53 16.96
N GLU A 66 -6.30 -12.77 15.79
CA GLU A 66 -5.29 -11.89 15.19
C GLU A 66 -5.90 -10.80 14.28
N VAL A 67 -7.16 -10.95 13.85
CA VAL A 67 -7.88 -9.99 12.99
C VAL A 67 -7.77 -8.53 13.46
N PRO A 68 -7.96 -8.19 14.76
CA PRO A 68 -7.86 -6.80 15.21
C PRO A 68 -6.44 -6.22 15.04
N GLU A 69 -5.41 -7.03 15.28
CA GLU A 69 -4.01 -6.60 15.14
C GLU A 69 -3.65 -6.39 13.66
N VAL A 70 -4.03 -7.34 12.80
CA VAL A 70 -3.82 -7.26 11.35
C VAL A 70 -4.53 -6.05 10.75
N ALA A 71 -5.79 -5.81 11.14
CA ALA A 71 -6.56 -4.66 10.66
C ALA A 71 -5.92 -3.33 11.07
N ARG A 72 -5.35 -3.25 12.29
CA ARG A 72 -4.65 -2.06 12.76
C ARG A 72 -3.34 -1.83 12.00
N ALA A 73 -2.51 -2.87 11.87
CA ALA A 73 -1.27 -2.78 11.09
C ALA A 73 -1.54 -2.39 9.63
N ALA A 74 -2.64 -2.89 9.04
CA ALA A 74 -3.04 -2.50 7.70
C ALA A 74 -3.45 -1.03 7.60
N SER A 75 -4.19 -0.52 8.58
CA SER A 75 -4.52 0.90 8.67
C SER A 75 -3.26 1.77 8.77
N ASP A 76 -2.30 1.40 9.62
CA ASP A 76 -1.05 2.13 9.79
C ASP A 76 -0.25 2.16 8.47
N PHE A 77 -0.18 1.03 7.77
CA PHE A 77 0.43 0.94 6.45
C PHE A 77 -0.23 1.87 5.42
N LEU A 78 -1.57 1.90 5.38
CA LEU A 78 -2.29 2.78 4.44
C LEU A 78 -1.95 4.25 4.72
N VAL A 79 -1.98 4.67 5.98
CA VAL A 79 -1.63 6.06 6.37
C VAL A 79 -0.22 6.42 5.91
N GLU A 80 0.78 5.55 6.12
CA GLU A 80 2.15 5.78 5.67
C GLU A 80 2.25 5.90 4.13
N VAL A 81 1.53 5.04 3.39
CA VAL A 81 1.47 5.11 1.92
C VAL A 81 0.84 6.42 1.44
N LEU A 82 -0.27 6.85 2.04
CA LEU A 82 -0.96 8.07 1.64
C LEU A 82 -0.12 9.32 1.97
N ALA A 83 0.49 9.36 3.15
CA ALA A 83 1.40 10.44 3.53
C ALA A 83 2.58 10.57 2.54
N SER A 84 3.13 9.44 2.11
CA SER A 84 4.21 9.40 1.11
C SER A 84 3.75 9.89 -0.27
N HIS A 85 2.56 9.47 -0.70
CA HIS A 85 1.96 9.92 -1.95
C HIS A 85 1.70 11.44 -1.96
N ASP A 86 1.21 12.00 -0.85
CA ASP A 86 0.98 13.44 -0.69
C ASP A 86 2.29 14.24 -0.69
N MET A 87 3.36 13.72 -0.07
CA MET A 87 4.68 14.35 -0.10
C MET A 87 5.27 14.40 -1.52
N VAL A 88 5.10 13.33 -2.31
CA VAL A 88 5.61 13.25 -3.70
C VAL A 88 4.83 14.17 -4.64
N ARG A 89 3.55 14.41 -4.37
CA ARG A 89 2.67 15.24 -5.20
C ARG A 89 2.54 16.68 -4.74
N ARG A 90 3.04 17.03 -3.55
CA ARG A 90 3.10 18.42 -3.11
C ARG A 90 3.99 19.20 -4.09
N PRO A 91 3.47 20.20 -4.81
CA PRO A 91 4.34 21.05 -5.61
C PRO A 91 5.32 21.73 -4.65
N LEU A 92 6.62 21.64 -4.96
CA LEU A 92 7.62 22.54 -4.42
C LEU A 92 7.16 23.95 -4.79
N HIS A 93 6.52 24.64 -3.85
CA HIS A 93 6.22 26.05 -4.00
C HIS A 93 7.54 26.82 -3.85
N PRO A 94 7.99 27.59 -4.85
CA PRO A 94 9.08 28.56 -4.69
C PRO A 94 8.63 29.77 -3.85
#